data_AF-A0A1A8MX84-F1
#
_entry.id   AF-A0A1A8MX84-F1
#
_cell.length_a   1.000
_cell.length_b   1.000
_cell.length_c   1.000
_cell.angle_alpha   90.00
_cell.angle_beta   90.00
_cell.angle_gamma   90.00
#
_symmetry.space_group_name_H-M   'P 1'
#
loop_
_entity.id
_entity.type
_entity.pdbx_description
1 polymer ?
#
loop_
_entity_poly.entity_id
_entity_poly.type
_entity_poly.pdbx_seq_one_letter_code
_entity_poly.pdbx_strand_id
1 'polypeptide(L)'
;RLLNSSKSRLRNLDSLHAFVTAATKELMWLNDKEEEEVNYDWSDRNTNMTAKKENYSGLMRELELREKKVTDIQALGDTLVKDGHPGKKTVEAFTAALQTQWSWILQLCCCIEAHLKENTAYYQFFADVKEAQDKMKKMQEGMKKKYNCDQSTTATRLEDLLQDAVEEK
;
A
#
# COMPACT_ATOMS: atom_id res chain seq x y z
N ARG A 1 -0.07 30.68 -50.12
CA ARG A 1 -0.52 31.17 -48.79
C ARG A 1 -1.49 30.19 -48.12
N LEU A 2 -2.60 29.80 -48.75
CA LEU A 2 -3.54 28.79 -48.21
C LEU A 2 -2.90 27.42 -47.88
N LEU A 3 -2.05 26.90 -48.77
CA LEU A 3 -1.36 25.62 -48.55
C LEU A 3 -0.50 25.61 -47.27
N ASN A 4 0.23 26.70 -47.01
CA ASN A 4 1.10 26.80 -45.83
C ASN A 4 0.27 26.90 -44.54
N SER A 5 -0.83 27.65 -44.56
CA SER A 5 -1.76 27.73 -43.43
C SER A 5 -2.41 26.37 -43.15
N SER A 6 -2.82 25.64 -44.20
CA SER A 6 -3.37 24.29 -44.06
C SER A 6 -2.35 23.30 -43.47
N LYS A 7 -1.09 23.34 -43.94
CA LYS A 7 0.00 22.49 -43.41
C LYS A 7 0.32 22.81 -41.95
N SER A 8 0.35 24.09 -41.58
CA SER A 8 0.58 24.50 -40.19
C SER A 8 -0.56 24.05 -39.28
N ARG A 9 -1.82 24.23 -39.72
CA ARG A 9 -2.98 23.75 -38.96
C ARG A 9 -2.96 22.23 -38.76
N LEU A 10 -2.59 21.47 -39.79
CA LEU A 10 -2.47 20.02 -39.68
C LEU A 10 -1.44 19.62 -38.62
N ARG A 11 -0.23 20.21 -38.65
CA ARG A 11 0.81 19.96 -37.64
C ARG A 11 0.35 20.28 -36.21
N ASN A 12 -0.38 21.38 -36.05
CA ASN A 12 -0.94 21.77 -34.75
C ASN A 12 -1.99 20.75 -34.26
N LEU A 13 -2.85 20.25 -35.16
CA LEU A 13 -3.81 19.21 -34.81
C LEU A 13 -3.11 17.88 -34.45
N ASP A 14 -2.12 17.46 -35.23
CA ASP A 14 -1.40 16.21 -35.00
C ASP A 14 -0.65 16.24 -33.66
N SER A 15 0.06 17.34 -33.37
CA SER A 15 0.79 17.50 -32.10
C SER A 15 -0.14 17.58 -30.89
N LEU A 16 -1.25 18.32 -30.99
CA LEU A 16 -2.25 18.38 -29.91
C LEU A 16 -2.90 17.02 -29.68
N HIS A 17 -3.27 16.30 -30.74
CA HIS A 17 -3.87 14.99 -30.64
C HIS A 17 -2.92 13.98 -29.97
N ALA A 18 -1.64 13.98 -30.38
CA ALA A 18 -0.63 13.12 -29.77
C ALA A 18 -0.46 13.41 -28.27
N PHE A 19 -0.35 14.69 -27.89
CA PHE A 19 -0.25 15.11 -26.49
C PHE A 19 -1.48 14.69 -25.68
N VAL A 20 -2.69 15.02 -26.13
CA VAL A 20 -3.94 14.72 -25.42
C VAL A 20 -4.14 13.22 -25.26
N THR A 21 -3.83 12.43 -26.31
CA THR A 21 -3.93 10.96 -26.25
C THR A 21 -2.99 10.37 -25.21
N ALA A 22 -1.72 10.84 -25.19
CA ALA A 22 -0.74 10.40 -24.21
C ALA A 22 -1.14 10.78 -22.78
N ALA A 23 -1.50 12.05 -22.55
CA ALA A 23 -1.92 12.54 -21.25
C ALA A 23 -3.18 11.81 -20.73
N THR A 24 -4.18 11.59 -21.60
CA THR A 24 -5.41 10.87 -21.25
C THR A 24 -5.11 9.44 -20.81
N LYS A 25 -4.23 8.73 -21.52
CA LYS A 25 -3.84 7.37 -21.15
C LYS A 25 -3.20 7.29 -19.77
N GLU A 26 -2.32 8.24 -19.44
CA GLU A 26 -1.67 8.27 -18.13
C GLU A 26 -2.66 8.68 -17.03
N LEU A 27 -3.54 9.66 -17.28
CA LEU A 27 -4.60 10.06 -16.35
C LEU A 27 -5.58 8.92 -16.04
N MET A 28 -6.01 8.17 -17.06
CA MET A 28 -6.88 7.01 -16.85
C MET A 28 -6.22 5.98 -15.93
N TRP A 29 -4.96 5.64 -16.19
CA TRP A 29 -4.26 4.69 -15.33
C TRP A 29 -4.07 5.21 -13.90
N LEU A 30 -3.78 6.50 -13.72
CA LEU A 30 -3.69 7.11 -12.39
C LEU A 30 -5.03 7.02 -11.64
N ASN A 31 -6.14 7.29 -12.33
CA ASN A 31 -7.47 7.20 -11.74
C ASN A 31 -7.83 5.74 -11.38
N ASP A 32 -7.51 4.78 -12.25
CA ASP A 32 -7.75 3.35 -11.97
C ASP A 32 -6.98 2.91 -10.71
N LYS A 33 -5.74 3.38 -10.54
CA LYS A 33 -4.92 3.10 -9.35
C LYS A 33 -5.39 3.82 -8.10
N GLU A 34 -5.83 5.07 -8.24
CA GLU A 34 -6.48 5.79 -7.15
C GLU A 34 -7.73 5.04 -6.66
N GLU A 35 -8.61 4.61 -7.57
CA GLU A 35 -9.84 3.90 -7.22
C GLU A 35 -9.55 2.58 -6.51
N GLU A 36 -8.55 1.82 -6.97
CA GLU A 36 -8.08 0.59 -6.33
C GLU A 36 -7.62 0.84 -4.89
N GLU A 37 -6.86 1.90 -4.67
CA GLU A 37 -6.23 2.19 -3.38
C GLU A 37 -7.18 2.85 -2.37
N VAL A 38 -8.06 3.74 -2.83
CA VAL A 38 -9.07 4.41 -1.99
C VAL A 38 -10.13 3.42 -1.50
N ASN A 39 -10.51 2.44 -2.33
CA ASN A 39 -11.50 1.43 -1.96
C ASN A 39 -10.91 0.24 -1.20
N TYR A 40 -9.60 0.25 -0.89
CA TYR A 40 -8.97 -0.84 -0.18
C TYR A 40 -9.46 -0.93 1.28
N ASP A 41 -9.89 -2.12 1.69
CA ASP A 41 -10.33 -2.37 3.06
C ASP A 41 -9.15 -2.52 4.02
N TRP A 42 -8.92 -1.48 4.84
CA TRP A 42 -7.90 -1.46 5.89
C TRP A 42 -8.37 -1.96 7.26
N SER A 43 -9.59 -2.50 7.35
CA SER A 43 -10.16 -3.00 8.60
C SER A 43 -9.67 -4.41 8.99
N ASP A 44 -10.13 -4.89 10.13
CA ASP A 44 -9.85 -6.23 10.67
C ASP A 44 -10.42 -7.38 9.83
N ARG A 45 -11.33 -7.07 8.89
CA ARG A 45 -11.87 -8.02 7.92
C ARG A 45 -10.84 -8.46 6.89
N ASN A 46 -9.79 -7.66 6.70
CA ASN A 46 -8.74 -7.92 5.74
C ASN A 46 -7.38 -7.98 6.45
N THR A 47 -6.98 -9.19 6.84
CA THR A 47 -5.78 -9.42 7.65
C THR A 47 -4.52 -9.71 6.81
N ASN A 48 -4.65 -9.86 5.49
CA ASN A 48 -3.54 -10.29 4.63
C ASN A 48 -2.61 -9.13 4.23
N MET A 49 -1.86 -8.62 5.20
CA MET A 49 -0.90 -7.52 4.99
C MET A 49 0.27 -7.93 4.07
N THR A 50 0.62 -9.21 4.03
CA THR A 50 1.68 -9.73 3.14
C THR A 50 1.30 -9.53 1.67
N ALA A 51 0.09 -9.93 1.28
CA ALA A 51 -0.39 -9.74 -0.08
C ALA A 51 -0.49 -8.24 -0.45
N LYS A 52 -0.95 -7.40 0.49
CA LYS A 52 -1.00 -5.94 0.25
C LYS A 52 0.40 -5.35 0.05
N LYS A 53 1.39 -5.80 0.81
CA LYS A 53 2.79 -5.35 0.68
C LYS A 53 3.39 -5.75 -0.67
N GLU A 54 3.10 -6.94 -1.16
CA GLU A 54 3.52 -7.40 -2.49
C GLU A 54 2.87 -6.56 -3.60
N ASN A 55 1.55 -6.34 -3.52
CA ASN A 55 0.82 -5.48 -4.46
C ASN A 55 1.36 -4.05 -4.46
N TYR A 56 1.60 -3.46 -3.28
CA TYR A 56 2.19 -2.13 -3.16
C TYR A 56 3.59 -2.07 -3.78
N SER A 57 4.42 -3.10 -3.58
CA SER A 57 5.73 -3.20 -4.22
C SER A 57 5.62 -3.31 -5.75
N GLY A 58 4.55 -3.89 -6.27
CA GLY A 58 4.22 -3.88 -7.70
C GLY A 58 3.87 -2.47 -8.19
N LEU A 59 2.96 -1.79 -7.49
CA LEU A 59 2.57 -0.41 -7.79
C LEU A 59 3.77 0.54 -7.82
N MET A 60 4.69 0.45 -6.85
CA MET A 60 5.89 1.29 -6.81
C MET A 60 6.78 1.11 -8.05
N ARG A 61 6.97 -0.13 -8.52
CA ARG A 61 7.73 -0.39 -9.77
C ARG A 61 7.02 0.19 -10.99
N GLU A 62 5.69 0.09 -11.05
CA GLU A 62 4.91 0.69 -12.14
C GLU A 62 5.01 2.23 -12.12
N LEU A 63 4.97 2.85 -10.93
CA LEU A 63 5.14 4.29 -10.76
C LEU A 63 6.54 4.74 -11.22
N GLU A 64 7.61 4.06 -10.84
CA GLU A 64 8.97 4.37 -11.31
C GLU A 64 9.06 4.37 -12.85
N LEU A 65 8.44 3.38 -13.51
CA LEU A 65 8.42 3.32 -14.98
C LEU A 65 7.58 4.43 -15.62
N ARG A 66 6.50 4.86 -14.95
CA ARG A 66 5.58 5.88 -15.45
C ARG A 66 6.04 7.30 -15.15
N GLU A 67 6.85 7.52 -14.12
CA GLU A 67 7.43 8.82 -13.79
C GLU A 67 8.12 9.43 -15.01
N LYS A 68 8.89 8.61 -15.75
CA LYS A 68 9.52 9.04 -16.99
C LYS A 68 8.51 9.47 -18.05
N LYS A 69 7.43 8.70 -18.26
CA LYS A 69 6.39 9.04 -19.25
C LYS A 69 5.66 10.31 -18.89
N VAL A 70 5.32 10.48 -17.62
CA VAL A 70 4.67 11.69 -17.11
C VAL A 70 5.60 12.89 -17.30
N THR A 71 6.88 12.75 -16.98
CA THR A 71 7.89 13.80 -17.19
C THR A 71 8.01 14.17 -18.68
N ASP A 72 8.06 13.19 -19.57
CA ASP A 72 8.13 13.42 -21.03
C ASP A 72 6.87 14.15 -21.54
N ILE A 73 5.68 13.78 -21.05
CA ILE A 73 4.41 14.45 -21.39
C ILE A 73 4.41 15.89 -20.88
N GLN A 74 4.89 16.15 -19.66
CA GLN A 74 4.98 17.51 -19.13
C GLN A 74 5.94 18.37 -19.95
N ALA A 75 7.13 17.85 -20.28
CA ALA A 75 8.10 18.56 -21.11
C ALA A 75 7.55 18.87 -22.52
N LEU A 76 6.77 17.95 -23.10
CA LEU A 76 6.06 18.20 -24.36
C LEU A 76 5.00 19.29 -24.20
N GLY A 77 4.24 19.26 -23.10
CA GLY A 77 3.25 20.29 -22.78
C GLY A 77 3.87 21.67 -22.68
N ASP A 78 4.96 21.80 -21.93
CA ASP A 78 5.72 23.05 -21.77
C ASP A 78 6.24 23.57 -23.11
N THR A 79 6.75 22.68 -23.97
CA THR A 79 7.23 23.03 -25.31
C THR A 79 6.09 23.57 -26.18
N LEU A 80 4.94 22.90 -26.21
CA LEU A 80 3.77 23.34 -26.98
C LEU A 80 3.24 24.71 -26.50
N VAL A 81 3.23 24.94 -25.19
CA VAL A 81 2.81 26.24 -24.62
C VAL A 81 3.82 27.33 -24.99
N LYS A 82 5.12 27.07 -24.83
CA LYS A 82 6.21 28.00 -25.16
C LYS A 82 6.22 28.40 -26.63
N ASP A 83 5.94 27.45 -27.53
CA ASP A 83 5.89 27.68 -28.98
C ASP A 83 4.60 28.41 -29.43
N GLY A 84 3.72 28.76 -28.48
CA GLY A 84 2.50 29.52 -28.77
C GLY A 84 1.44 28.69 -29.49
N HIS A 85 1.37 27.39 -29.21
CA HIS A 85 0.41 26.49 -29.85
C HIS A 85 -1.04 27.00 -29.69
N PRO A 86 -1.89 26.99 -30.74
CA PRO A 86 -3.26 27.51 -30.66
C PRO A 86 -4.14 26.78 -29.63
N GLY A 87 -3.82 25.52 -29.32
CA GLY A 87 -4.48 24.71 -28.30
C GLY A 87 -3.91 24.85 -26.88
N LYS A 88 -3.10 25.86 -26.58
CA LYS A 88 -2.37 26.00 -25.30
C LYS A 88 -3.23 25.81 -24.04
N LYS A 89 -4.46 26.33 -24.01
CA LYS A 89 -5.35 26.22 -22.85
C LYS A 89 -5.67 24.76 -22.51
N THR A 90 -5.86 23.93 -23.54
CA THR A 90 -6.09 22.49 -23.37
C THR A 90 -4.82 21.81 -22.86
N VAL A 91 -3.67 22.16 -23.42
CA VAL A 91 -2.37 21.63 -22.98
C VAL A 91 -2.13 21.94 -21.49
N GLU A 92 -2.28 23.21 -21.10
CA GLU A 92 -2.14 23.66 -19.71
C GLU A 92 -3.10 22.92 -18.75
N ALA A 93 -4.35 22.71 -19.16
CA ALA A 93 -5.33 21.99 -18.35
C ALA A 93 -4.95 20.52 -18.11
N PHE A 94 -4.52 19.81 -19.17
CA PHE A 94 -4.07 18.42 -19.05
C PHE A 94 -2.77 18.29 -18.26
N THR A 95 -1.83 19.21 -18.46
CA THR A 95 -0.58 19.28 -17.68
C THR A 95 -0.85 19.48 -16.19
N ALA A 96 -1.75 20.41 -15.84
CA ALA A 96 -2.14 20.64 -14.44
C ALA A 96 -2.87 19.43 -13.82
N ALA A 97 -3.78 18.81 -14.58
CA ALA A 97 -4.48 17.60 -14.14
C ALA A 97 -3.50 16.45 -13.90
N LEU A 98 -2.57 16.22 -14.83
CA LEU A 98 -1.57 15.15 -14.71
C LEU A 98 -0.66 15.37 -13.51
N GLN A 99 -0.21 16.61 -13.27
CA GLN A 99 0.60 16.94 -12.09
C GLN A 99 -0.16 16.70 -10.78
N THR A 100 -1.44 17.06 -10.75
CA THR A 100 -2.29 16.90 -9.58
C THR A 100 -2.50 15.43 -9.27
N GLN A 101 -2.94 14.64 -10.26
CA GLN A 101 -3.16 13.20 -10.09
C GLN A 101 -1.86 12.45 -9.75
N TRP A 102 -0.74 12.84 -10.36
CA TRP A 102 0.57 12.27 -10.03
C TRP A 102 0.97 12.56 -8.58
N SER A 103 0.79 13.80 -8.13
CA SER A 103 1.12 14.16 -6.75
C SER A 103 0.18 13.46 -5.75
N TRP A 104 -1.09 13.28 -6.13
CA TRP A 104 -2.09 12.59 -5.32
C TRP A 104 -1.78 11.10 -5.13
N ILE A 105 -1.43 10.37 -6.19
CA ILE A 105 -1.09 8.95 -6.06
C ILE A 105 0.13 8.73 -5.15
N LEU A 106 1.10 9.65 -5.16
CA LEU A 106 2.25 9.60 -4.24
C LEU A 106 1.83 9.83 -2.78
N GLN A 107 0.83 10.68 -2.51
CA GLN A 107 0.27 10.81 -1.16
C GLN A 107 -0.47 9.55 -0.73
N LEU A 108 -1.21 8.90 -1.63
CA LEU A 108 -1.82 7.60 -1.36
C LEU A 108 -0.74 6.55 -1.01
N CYS A 109 0.40 6.54 -1.71
CA CYS A 109 1.54 5.68 -1.35
C CYS A 109 2.01 5.90 0.10
N CYS A 110 2.14 7.16 0.55
CA CYS A 110 2.47 7.46 1.95
C CYS A 110 1.42 6.91 2.93
N CYS A 111 0.13 7.02 2.60
CA CYS A 111 -0.94 6.43 3.42
C CYS A 111 -0.84 4.89 3.46
N ILE A 112 -0.58 4.24 2.32
CA ILE A 112 -0.42 2.79 2.23
C ILE A 112 0.76 2.32 3.09
N GLU A 113 1.89 3.02 3.07
CA GLU A 113 3.05 2.71 3.90
C GLU A 113 2.74 2.80 5.39
N ALA A 114 2.06 3.87 5.81
CA ALA A 114 1.63 4.04 7.19
C ALA A 114 0.69 2.91 7.61
N HIS A 115 -0.33 2.62 6.81
CA HIS A 115 -1.28 1.54 7.12
C HIS A 115 -0.61 0.16 7.16
N LEU A 116 0.26 -0.17 6.19
CA LEU A 116 0.99 -1.43 6.19
C LEU A 116 1.82 -1.61 7.46
N LYS A 117 2.53 -0.56 7.88
CA LYS A 117 3.35 -0.57 9.09
C LYS A 117 2.49 -0.79 10.34
N GLU A 118 1.46 0.04 10.53
CA GLU A 118 0.66 0.02 11.75
C GLU A 118 -0.23 -1.24 11.83
N ASN A 119 -0.82 -1.70 10.73
CA ASN A 119 -1.62 -2.93 10.72
C ASN A 119 -0.75 -4.18 10.90
N THR A 120 0.45 -4.22 10.33
CA THR A 120 1.38 -5.34 10.59
C THR A 120 1.75 -5.41 12.08
N ALA A 121 2.03 -4.26 12.69
CA ALA A 121 2.31 -4.18 14.13
C ALA A 121 1.09 -4.59 14.98
N TYR A 122 -0.11 -4.15 14.61
CA TYR A 122 -1.36 -4.54 15.26
C TYR A 122 -1.56 -6.05 15.26
N TYR A 123 -1.47 -6.70 14.09
CA TYR A 123 -1.69 -8.15 14.00
C TYR A 123 -0.60 -8.94 14.73
N GLN A 124 0.66 -8.49 14.67
CA GLN A 124 1.75 -9.13 15.42
C GLN A 124 1.51 -9.05 16.93
N PHE A 125 1.10 -7.88 17.44
CA PHE A 125 0.81 -7.71 18.87
C PHE A 125 -0.26 -8.68 19.37
N PHE A 126 -1.38 -8.80 18.66
CA PHE A 126 -2.45 -9.71 19.07
C PHE A 126 -2.06 -11.19 18.92
N ALA A 127 -1.21 -11.54 17.95
CA ALA A 127 -0.63 -12.87 17.84
C ALA A 127 0.24 -13.20 19.06
N ASP A 128 1.11 -12.26 19.47
CA ASP A 128 2.00 -12.42 20.63
C ASP A 128 1.21 -12.54 21.94
N VAL A 129 0.17 -11.72 22.12
CA VAL A 129 -0.73 -11.79 23.28
C VAL A 129 -1.41 -13.16 23.35
N LYS A 130 -1.92 -13.66 22.22
CA LYS A 130 -2.56 -14.97 22.16
C LYS A 130 -1.58 -16.09 22.50
N GLU A 131 -0.36 -16.04 21.95
CA GLU A 131 0.69 -17.01 22.24
C GLU A 131 1.05 -17.02 23.74
N ALA A 132 1.20 -15.84 24.35
CA ALA A 132 1.47 -15.71 25.77
C ALA A 132 0.34 -16.28 26.64
N GLN A 133 -0.93 -15.98 26.29
CA GLN A 133 -2.10 -16.53 26.98
C GLN A 133 -2.14 -18.06 26.88
N ASP A 134 -1.89 -18.62 25.71
CA ASP A 134 -1.86 -20.07 25.50
C ASP A 134 -0.73 -20.74 26.29
N LYS A 135 0.45 -20.12 26.36
CA LYS A 135 1.57 -20.59 27.20
C LYS A 135 1.20 -20.57 28.69
N MET A 136 0.63 -19.47 29.17
CA MET A 136 0.19 -19.35 30.57
C MET A 136 -0.88 -20.38 30.91
N LYS A 137 -1.85 -20.61 30.02
CA LYS A 137 -2.90 -21.61 30.21
C LYS A 137 -2.32 -23.02 30.28
N LYS A 138 -1.41 -23.37 29.36
CA LYS A 138 -0.72 -24.68 29.38
C LYS A 138 0.09 -24.87 30.67
N MET A 139 0.79 -23.84 31.13
CA MET A 139 1.54 -23.88 32.39
C MET A 139 0.60 -24.09 33.59
N GLN A 140 -0.53 -23.37 33.63
CA GLN A 140 -1.53 -23.52 34.68
C GLN A 140 -2.16 -24.92 34.69
N GLU A 141 -2.49 -25.47 33.51
CA GLU A 141 -3.00 -26.84 33.37
C GLU A 141 -1.94 -27.88 33.79
N GLY A 142 -0.68 -27.67 33.41
CA GLY A 142 0.44 -28.50 33.84
C GLY A 142 0.63 -28.50 35.35
N MET A 143 0.63 -27.32 35.98
CA MET A 143 0.71 -27.18 37.44
C MET A 143 -0.47 -27.85 38.14
N LYS A 144 -1.71 -27.60 37.68
CA LYS A 144 -2.91 -28.24 38.24
C LYS A 144 -2.85 -29.77 38.14
N LYS A 145 -2.28 -30.32 37.07
CA LYS A 145 -2.15 -31.77 36.89
C LYS A 145 -1.04 -32.37 37.75
N LYS A 146 0.11 -31.68 37.85
CA LYS A 146 1.28 -32.15 38.60
C LYS A 146 1.04 -32.11 40.12
N TYR A 147 0.43 -31.04 40.60
CA TYR A 147 0.27 -30.75 42.04
C TYR A 147 -1.18 -30.94 42.54
N ASN A 148 -1.97 -31.81 41.90
CA ASN A 148 -3.31 -32.15 42.41
C ASN A 148 -3.18 -33.08 43.62
N CYS A 149 -3.73 -32.68 44.76
CA CYS A 149 -3.79 -33.48 45.98
C CYS A 149 -5.23 -33.53 46.50
N ASP A 150 -5.66 -34.71 46.91
CA ASP A 150 -6.95 -34.97 47.54
C ASP A 150 -6.77 -35.76 48.86
N GLN A 151 -7.88 -36.10 49.54
CA GLN A 151 -7.86 -36.87 50.79
C GLN A 151 -7.29 -38.29 50.65
N SER A 152 -7.13 -38.80 49.42
CA SER A 152 -6.56 -40.13 49.16
C SER A 152 -5.05 -40.10 48.88
N THR A 153 -4.46 -38.91 48.77
CA THR A 153 -3.03 -38.73 48.45
C THR A 153 -2.14 -39.17 49.62
N THR A 154 -1.15 -40.02 49.35
CA THR A 154 -0.26 -40.58 50.38
C THR A 154 0.82 -39.59 50.84
N ALA A 155 1.32 -39.74 52.07
CA ALA A 155 2.37 -38.88 52.63
C ALA A 155 3.65 -38.88 51.79
N THR A 156 4.11 -40.04 51.31
CA THR A 156 5.28 -40.16 50.43
C THR A 156 5.09 -39.40 49.12
N ARG A 157 3.88 -39.43 48.53
CA ARG A 157 3.57 -38.69 47.31
C ARG A 157 3.61 -37.17 47.53
N LEU A 158 3.21 -36.70 48.72
CA LEU A 158 3.31 -35.29 49.09
C LEU A 158 4.77 -34.85 49.29
N GLU A 159 5.61 -35.69 49.89
CA GLU A 159 7.06 -35.46 50.01
C GLU A 159 7.74 -35.38 48.64
N ASP A 160 7.42 -36.31 47.72
CA ASP A 160 7.94 -36.28 46.34
C ASP A 160 7.52 -34.98 45.61
N LEU A 161 6.27 -34.55 45.75
CA LEU A 161 5.78 -33.31 45.14
C LEU A 161 6.45 -32.05 45.72
N LEU A 162 6.77 -32.06 47.01
CA LEU A 162 7.50 -30.97 47.67
C LEU A 162 8.96 -30.91 47.19
N GLN A 163 9.61 -32.06 47.04
CA GLN A 163 10.96 -32.17 46.50
C GLN A 163 11.02 -31.65 45.05
N ASP A 164 10.11 -32.11 44.19
CA ASP A 164 9.99 -31.66 42.79
C ASP A 164 9.81 -30.13 42.69
N ALA A 165 9.00 -29.53 43.57
CA ALA A 165 8.75 -28.09 43.58
C ALA A 165 9.96 -27.26 44.05
N VAL A 166 10.81 -27.83 44.90
CA VAL A 166 12.06 -27.19 45.37
C VAL A 166 13.14 -27.28 44.30
N GLU A 167 13.16 -28.34 43.49
CA GLU A 167 14.13 -28.57 42.42
C GLU A 167 13.82 -27.81 41.11
N GLU A 168 12.56 -27.42 40.87
CA GLU A 168 12.15 -26.58 39.72
C GLU A 168 12.48 -25.07 39.86
N LYS A 169 13.23 -24.68 40.89
CA LYS A 169 13.54 -23.28 41.25
C LYS A 169 14.89 -22.81 40.71
#